data_AF-A0A6C1E4R5-F1
#
_entry.id   AF-A0A6C1E4R5-F1
#
_cell.length_a   1.000
_cell.length_b   1.000
_cell.length_c   1.000
_cell.angle_alpha   90.00
_cell.angle_beta   90.00
_cell.angle_gamma   90.00
#
_symmetry.space_group_name_H-M   'P 1'
#
loop_
_entity.id
_entity.type
_entity.pdbx_description
1 polymer ?
#
loop_
_entity_poly.entity_id
_entity_poly.type
_entity_poly.pdbx_seq_one_letter_code
_entity_poly.pdbx_strand_id
1 'polypeptide(L)'
;MLKFIFGKRFASTGSYPGSSRITLPRRPAKKIHLGKSRPAIYHQFDVKMELSDGSVVVRRSQYPKSEIRLIQDQRNNPLWNPSRDDLVIVDANSGGSLDKFKKRYSSMFSVNTASAGSGSGEPTVPEGSEKEAQVKKEEEKEVVEEAFGMGDYLSLLDDGEQQIKSGKLANKKKDKK
;
A
#
# COMPACT_ATOMS: atom_id res chain seq x y z
N MET A 1 9.77 75.50 5.55
CA MET A 1 8.69 74.63 5.03
C MET A 1 9.23 73.76 3.90
N LEU A 2 9.78 72.58 4.21
CA LEU A 2 10.20 71.62 3.18
C LEU A 2 9.18 70.48 3.09
N LYS A 3 8.66 70.29 1.87
CA LYS A 3 7.68 69.26 1.49
C LYS A 3 8.30 67.86 1.63
N PHE A 4 7.67 67.00 2.43
CA PHE A 4 7.93 65.56 2.46
C PHE A 4 7.53 64.96 1.11
N ILE A 5 8.53 64.65 0.29
CA ILE A 5 8.36 63.82 -0.90
C ILE A 5 8.17 62.38 -0.38
N PHE A 6 6.92 61.93 -0.34
CA PHE A 6 6.58 60.53 -0.13
C PHE A 6 7.07 59.71 -1.33
N GLY A 7 8.35 59.33 -1.31
CA GLY A 7 8.85 58.25 -2.13
C GLY A 7 8.15 56.97 -1.68
N LYS A 8 7.10 56.56 -2.41
CA LYS A 8 6.62 55.18 -2.38
C LYS A 8 7.80 54.31 -2.79
N ARG A 9 8.52 53.80 -1.80
CA ARG A 9 9.47 52.71 -1.97
C ARG A 9 8.67 51.58 -2.59
N PHE A 10 8.93 51.29 -3.86
CA PHE A 10 8.59 50.01 -4.44
C PHE A 10 9.25 48.99 -3.51
N ALA A 11 8.42 48.28 -2.75
CA ALA A 11 8.87 47.14 -1.98
C ALA A 11 9.54 46.23 -2.99
N SER A 12 10.87 46.21 -2.96
CA SER A 12 11.63 45.04 -3.35
C SER A 12 11.05 43.91 -2.51
N THR A 13 10.16 43.13 -3.09
CA THR A 13 9.99 41.74 -2.67
C THR A 13 11.24 41.00 -3.15
N GLY A 14 12.38 41.43 -2.62
CA GLY A 14 13.62 40.69 -2.65
C GLY A 14 13.35 39.41 -1.88
N SER A 15 13.53 38.29 -2.57
CA SER A 15 13.47 36.97 -1.97
C SER A 15 14.40 36.96 -0.77
N TYR A 16 13.84 36.82 0.43
CA TYR A 16 14.60 36.56 1.64
C TYR A 16 15.46 35.30 1.41
N PRO A 17 16.79 35.32 1.68
CA PRO A 17 17.69 34.18 1.50
C PRO A 17 17.52 33.15 2.63
N GLY A 18 16.27 32.75 2.89
CA GLY A 18 15.85 31.77 3.90
C GLY A 18 14.42 31.26 3.69
N SER A 19 13.75 31.69 2.62
CA SER A 19 12.40 31.23 2.27
C SER A 19 12.50 29.91 1.50
N SER A 20 12.26 28.79 2.19
CA SER A 20 12.11 27.42 1.65
C SER A 20 10.86 27.25 0.76
N ARG A 21 10.32 28.33 0.20
CA ARG A 21 9.02 28.34 -0.48
C ARG A 21 9.19 28.21 -1.98
N ILE A 22 8.98 27.00 -2.49
CA ILE A 22 8.90 26.73 -3.93
C ILE A 22 7.66 27.42 -4.49
N THR A 23 7.84 28.47 -5.29
CA THR A 23 6.75 29.20 -5.94
C THR A 23 7.10 29.49 -7.40
N LEU A 24 6.07 29.49 -8.25
CA LEU A 24 6.20 29.98 -9.62
C LEU A 24 5.92 31.50 -9.63
N PRO A 25 6.91 32.37 -9.87
CA PRO A 25 6.68 33.82 -9.89
C PRO A 25 5.71 34.19 -11.02
N ARG A 26 4.66 34.95 -10.69
CA ARG A 26 3.59 35.31 -11.63
C ARG A 26 3.99 36.51 -12.51
N ARG A 27 3.58 36.45 -13.77
CA ARG A 27 3.66 37.55 -14.74
C ARG A 27 2.42 38.46 -14.60
N PRO A 28 2.44 39.72 -15.07
CA PRO A 28 1.24 40.56 -15.11
C PRO A 28 0.14 39.88 -15.94
N ALA A 29 -1.06 39.76 -15.37
CA ALA A 29 -2.17 39.02 -15.98
C ALA A 29 -2.87 39.83 -17.09
N LYS A 30 -3.39 39.14 -18.10
CA LYS A 30 -4.16 39.75 -19.19
C LYS A 30 -5.59 40.06 -18.73
N LYS A 31 -6.05 41.30 -18.92
CA LYS A 31 -7.41 41.74 -18.52
C LYS A 31 -8.47 41.21 -19.48
N ILE A 32 -9.34 40.32 -19.01
CA ILE A 32 -10.54 39.88 -19.73
C ILE A 32 -11.67 40.86 -19.40
N HIS A 33 -12.37 41.37 -20.40
CA HIS A 33 -13.47 42.33 -20.20
C HIS A 33 -14.76 41.59 -19.85
N LEU A 34 -15.64 42.25 -19.11
CA LEU A 34 -16.97 41.71 -18.78
C LEU A 34 -17.72 41.38 -20.08
N GLY A 35 -18.35 40.20 -20.11
CA GLY A 35 -19.04 39.68 -21.31
C GLY A 35 -18.14 39.15 -22.43
N LYS A 36 -16.81 39.33 -22.37
CA LYS A 36 -15.85 38.80 -23.37
C LYS A 36 -15.12 37.54 -22.89
N SER A 37 -15.51 36.97 -21.76
CA SER A 37 -14.96 35.71 -21.26
C SER A 37 -15.45 34.55 -22.12
N ARG A 38 -14.54 33.93 -22.86
CA ARG A 38 -14.82 32.70 -23.62
C ARG A 38 -14.69 31.50 -22.69
N PRO A 39 -15.61 30.52 -22.74
CA PRO A 39 -15.45 29.28 -21.98
C PRO A 39 -14.22 28.50 -22.49
N ALA A 40 -13.59 27.77 -21.58
CA ALA A 40 -12.45 26.92 -21.92
C ALA A 40 -12.93 25.60 -22.56
N ILE A 41 -13.07 25.60 -23.88
CA ILE A 41 -13.37 24.40 -24.66
C ILE A 41 -12.04 23.80 -25.13
N TYR A 42 -11.58 22.75 -24.46
CA TYR A 42 -10.35 22.06 -24.80
C TYR A 42 -10.55 21.12 -25.99
N HIS A 43 -9.45 20.83 -26.70
CA HIS A 43 -9.45 19.80 -27.73
C HIS A 43 -9.66 18.42 -27.10
N GLN A 44 -10.60 17.65 -27.64
CA GLN A 44 -10.94 16.32 -27.16
C GLN A 44 -11.09 15.37 -28.34
N PHE A 45 -10.62 14.15 -28.13
CA PHE A 45 -10.73 13.03 -29.05
C PHE A 45 -11.86 12.10 -28.59
N ASP A 46 -12.50 11.44 -29.54
CA ASP A 46 -13.43 10.35 -29.26
C ASP A 46 -12.63 9.06 -29.07
N VAL A 47 -12.69 8.53 -27.86
CA VAL A 47 -11.90 7.38 -27.42
C VAL A 47 -12.84 6.20 -27.18
N LYS A 48 -12.53 5.06 -27.80
CA LYS A 48 -13.20 3.79 -27.54
C LYS A 48 -12.56 3.16 -26.30
N MET A 49 -13.37 2.97 -25.27
CA MET A 49 -12.98 2.26 -24.06
C MET A 49 -13.52 0.83 -24.16
N GLU A 50 -12.65 -0.15 -24.23
CA GLU A 50 -12.99 -1.57 -24.11
C GLU A 50 -12.93 -1.94 -22.62
N LEU A 51 -14.06 -2.36 -22.07
CA LEU A 51 -14.17 -2.80 -20.68
C LEU A 51 -13.87 -4.30 -20.57
N SER A 52 -13.75 -4.83 -19.36
CA SER A 52 -13.30 -6.22 -19.13
C SER A 52 -14.20 -7.31 -19.74
N ASP A 53 -15.47 -6.99 -20.02
CA ASP A 53 -16.43 -7.89 -20.69
C ASP A 53 -16.36 -7.83 -22.23
N GLY A 54 -15.47 -7.00 -22.78
CA GLY A 54 -15.33 -6.75 -24.20
C GLY A 54 -16.33 -5.75 -24.77
N SER A 55 -17.22 -5.18 -23.96
CA SER A 55 -18.11 -4.13 -24.45
C SER A 55 -17.37 -2.79 -24.58
N VAL A 56 -17.78 -2.00 -25.57
CA VAL A 56 -17.07 -0.80 -25.99
C VAL A 56 -17.92 0.45 -25.76
N VAL A 57 -17.36 1.43 -25.05
CA VAL A 57 -18.00 2.72 -24.77
C VAL A 57 -17.18 3.85 -25.39
N VAL A 58 -17.82 4.73 -26.15
CA VAL A 58 -17.17 5.92 -26.72
C VAL A 58 -17.27 7.08 -25.74
N ARG A 59 -16.14 7.70 -25.41
CA ARG A 59 -16.07 8.88 -24.53
C ARG A 59 -15.12 9.94 -25.06
N ARG A 60 -15.39 11.20 -24.74
CA ARG A 60 -14.49 12.33 -25.08
C ARG A 60 -13.35 12.42 -24.07
N SER A 61 -12.11 12.39 -24.54
CA SER A 61 -10.90 12.51 -23.72
C SER A 61 -9.92 13.50 -24.34
N GLN A 62 -9.16 14.24 -23.52
CA GLN A 62 -8.13 15.16 -24.01
C GLN A 62 -6.86 14.43 -24.44
N TYR A 63 -6.64 13.21 -23.96
CA TYR A 63 -5.44 12.44 -24.23
C TYR A 63 -5.48 11.80 -25.64
N PRO A 64 -4.41 11.90 -26.44
CA PRO A 64 -4.40 11.46 -27.84
C PRO A 64 -4.23 9.94 -27.96
N LYS A 65 -5.26 9.18 -27.58
CA LYS A 65 -5.39 7.75 -27.87
C LYS A 65 -6.78 7.47 -28.42
N SER A 66 -6.85 6.70 -29.50
CA SER A 66 -8.12 6.29 -30.11
C SER A 66 -8.81 5.18 -29.31
N GLU A 67 -8.04 4.25 -28.75
CA GLU A 67 -8.56 3.04 -28.12
C GLU A 67 -7.81 2.76 -26.81
N ILE A 68 -8.55 2.36 -25.78
CA ILE A 68 -8.03 2.01 -24.46
C ILE A 68 -8.75 0.77 -23.97
N ARG A 69 -8.00 -0.28 -23.63
CA ARG A 69 -8.52 -1.48 -22.98
C ARG A 69 -8.29 -1.42 -21.49
N LEU A 70 -9.36 -1.53 -20.71
CA LEU A 70 -9.33 -1.57 -19.26
C LEU A 70 -9.20 -3.02 -18.80
N ILE A 71 -8.21 -3.27 -17.93
CA ILE A 71 -8.00 -4.58 -17.31
C ILE A 71 -8.81 -4.69 -16.02
N GLN A 72 -8.84 -3.61 -15.23
CA GLN A 72 -9.55 -3.53 -13.95
C GLN A 72 -10.60 -2.44 -14.05
N ASP A 73 -11.86 -2.81 -13.84
CA ASP A 73 -13.02 -1.93 -14.00
C ASP A 73 -14.19 -2.40 -13.10
N GLN A 74 -15.28 -1.64 -13.04
CA GLN A 74 -16.47 -2.00 -12.27
C GLN A 74 -17.08 -3.34 -12.70
N ARG A 75 -16.94 -3.74 -13.96
CA ARG A 75 -17.56 -4.99 -14.47
C ARG A 75 -16.86 -6.26 -14.03
N ASN A 76 -15.57 -6.20 -13.71
CA ASN A 76 -14.84 -7.34 -13.18
C ASN A 76 -14.59 -7.26 -11.66
N ASN A 77 -15.18 -6.27 -10.99
CA ASN A 77 -14.97 -6.08 -9.57
C ASN A 77 -16.14 -6.68 -8.76
N PRO A 78 -15.86 -7.54 -7.75
CA PRO A 78 -16.89 -8.22 -6.98
C PRO A 78 -17.79 -7.27 -6.18
N LEU A 79 -17.31 -6.07 -5.84
CA LEU A 79 -18.11 -5.08 -5.11
C LEU A 79 -19.33 -4.59 -5.92
N TRP A 80 -19.18 -4.46 -7.24
CA TRP A 80 -20.24 -3.97 -8.12
C TRP A 80 -21.09 -5.09 -8.70
N ASN A 81 -20.58 -6.32 -8.75
CA ASN A 81 -21.26 -7.50 -9.30
C ASN A 81 -21.35 -8.64 -8.27
N PRO A 82 -22.04 -8.46 -7.13
CA PRO A 82 -22.10 -9.46 -6.07
C PRO A 82 -22.84 -10.73 -6.46
N SER A 83 -23.71 -10.68 -7.48
CA SER A 83 -24.46 -11.85 -7.96
C SER A 83 -23.62 -12.81 -8.81
N ARG A 84 -22.39 -12.45 -9.17
CA ARG A 84 -21.53 -13.27 -10.02
C ARG A 84 -20.40 -13.85 -9.17
N ASP A 85 -20.55 -15.11 -8.80
CA ASP A 85 -19.58 -15.84 -7.96
C ASP A 85 -18.28 -16.21 -8.71
N ASP A 86 -18.30 -16.18 -10.04
CA ASP A 86 -17.14 -16.42 -10.92
C ASP A 86 -16.04 -15.36 -10.78
N LEU A 87 -16.39 -14.17 -10.28
CA LEU A 87 -15.48 -13.01 -10.19
C LEU A 87 -14.56 -13.01 -8.97
N VAL A 88 -14.61 -14.05 -8.14
CA VAL A 88 -13.97 -14.06 -6.80
C VAL A 88 -12.45 -14.29 -6.85
N ILE A 89 -11.83 -14.59 -8.01
CA ILE A 89 -10.41 -15.06 -8.03
C ILE A 89 -9.56 -14.52 -9.19
N VAL A 90 -9.85 -13.34 -9.73
CA VAL A 90 -8.82 -12.62 -10.50
C VAL A 90 -8.14 -11.65 -9.56
N ASP A 91 -7.12 -12.17 -8.87
CA ASP A 91 -6.32 -11.45 -7.87
C ASP A 91 -5.95 -10.06 -8.39
N ALA A 92 -6.58 -9.02 -7.84
CA ALA A 92 -6.24 -7.63 -8.14
C ALA A 92 -4.75 -7.33 -7.82
N ASN A 93 -4.10 -8.24 -7.07
CA ASN A 93 -2.67 -8.30 -6.83
C ASN A 93 -1.98 -9.48 -7.56
N SER A 94 -2.25 -9.72 -8.83
CA SER A 94 -1.53 -10.69 -9.68
C SER A 94 -0.01 -10.41 -9.87
N GLY A 95 0.59 -9.58 -9.00
CA GLY A 95 2.02 -9.39 -8.79
C GLY A 95 2.41 -9.19 -7.31
N GLY A 96 1.52 -9.54 -6.38
CA GLY A 96 1.67 -9.40 -4.93
C GLY A 96 2.60 -10.45 -4.31
N SER A 97 2.77 -10.39 -2.99
CA SER A 97 3.64 -11.33 -2.26
C SER A 97 3.17 -12.79 -2.39
N LEU A 98 1.85 -13.00 -2.34
CA LEU A 98 1.22 -14.32 -2.44
C LEU A 98 1.43 -14.93 -3.84
N ASP A 99 1.20 -14.16 -4.90
CA ASP A 99 1.49 -14.61 -6.28
C ASP A 99 2.98 -14.94 -6.47
N LYS A 100 3.89 -14.12 -5.92
CA LYS A 100 5.33 -14.42 -5.93
C LYS A 100 5.67 -15.70 -5.15
N PHE A 101 5.01 -15.95 -4.02
CA PHE A 101 5.17 -17.18 -3.25
C PHE A 101 4.66 -18.39 -4.03
N LYS A 102 3.44 -18.33 -4.57
CA LYS A 102 2.86 -19.36 -5.44
C LYS A 102 3.79 -19.67 -6.62
N LYS A 103 4.32 -18.65 -7.30
CA LYS A 103 5.28 -18.85 -8.40
C LYS A 103 6.56 -19.57 -8.00
N ARG A 104 7.04 -19.38 -6.76
CA ARG A 104 8.29 -19.98 -6.27
C ARG A 104 8.11 -21.36 -5.64
N TYR A 105 7.00 -21.57 -4.97
CA TYR A 105 6.79 -22.73 -4.11
C TYR A 105 5.51 -23.52 -4.44
N SER A 106 4.83 -23.27 -5.57
CA SER A 106 3.62 -24.02 -5.93
C SER A 106 3.88 -25.52 -5.95
N SER A 107 4.99 -25.97 -6.51
CA SER A 107 5.34 -27.40 -6.60
C SER A 107 5.48 -28.10 -5.25
N MET A 108 5.76 -27.36 -4.18
CA MET A 108 5.97 -27.92 -2.83
C MET A 108 4.71 -27.89 -1.97
N PHE A 109 3.81 -26.92 -2.19
CA PHE A 109 2.66 -26.68 -1.33
C PHE A 109 1.29 -26.86 -2.02
N SER A 110 1.23 -27.05 -3.34
CA SER A 110 -0.03 -27.40 -3.99
C SER A 110 -0.31 -28.89 -3.80
N VAL A 111 -1.20 -29.23 -2.87
CA VAL A 111 -1.86 -30.54 -2.83
C VAL A 111 -2.52 -30.76 -4.19
N ASN A 112 -2.31 -31.94 -4.77
CA ASN A 112 -2.73 -32.29 -6.13
C ASN A 112 -4.26 -32.26 -6.29
N THR A 113 -4.86 -31.11 -6.62
CA THR A 113 -6.29 -30.97 -6.98
C THR A 113 -6.58 -31.41 -8.43
N ALA A 114 -5.75 -32.27 -9.02
CA ALA A 114 -6.00 -32.85 -10.34
C ALA A 114 -6.84 -34.14 -10.23
N SER A 115 -8.07 -34.06 -9.71
CA SER A 115 -9.16 -35.03 -9.97
C SER A 115 -10.40 -34.73 -9.12
N ALA A 116 -11.21 -33.73 -9.50
CA ALA A 116 -12.67 -33.76 -9.33
C ALA A 116 -13.28 -32.45 -9.82
N GLY A 117 -14.23 -32.54 -10.74
CA GLY A 117 -15.12 -31.43 -11.08
C GLY A 117 -16.11 -31.12 -9.96
N SER A 118 -16.64 -29.89 -10.00
CA SER A 118 -17.89 -29.42 -9.38
C SER A 118 -18.19 -29.89 -7.95
N GLY A 119 -17.95 -29.01 -6.98
CA GLY A 119 -18.52 -29.15 -5.65
C GLY A 119 -17.91 -28.18 -4.67
N SER A 120 -18.73 -27.27 -4.17
CA SER A 120 -18.49 -26.49 -2.95
C SER A 120 -17.92 -27.39 -1.85
N GLY A 121 -16.65 -27.19 -1.51
CA GLY A 121 -15.94 -27.99 -0.52
C GLY A 121 -14.65 -27.29 -0.13
N GLU A 122 -14.70 -26.64 1.02
CA GLU A 122 -13.59 -26.02 1.71
C GLU A 122 -12.44 -27.04 1.90
N PRO A 123 -11.20 -26.75 1.45
CA PRO A 123 -10.08 -27.63 1.74
C PRO A 123 -9.67 -27.43 3.20
N THR A 124 -9.85 -28.48 3.98
CA THR A 124 -9.35 -28.64 5.35
C THR A 124 -7.87 -28.27 5.43
N VAL A 125 -7.56 -27.22 6.18
CA VAL A 125 -6.21 -26.93 6.67
C VAL A 125 -5.77 -28.15 7.50
N PRO A 126 -4.62 -28.79 7.23
CA PRO A 126 -4.14 -29.87 8.08
C PRO A 126 -3.92 -29.35 9.50
N GLU A 127 -4.54 -30.02 10.47
CA GLU A 127 -4.40 -29.81 11.90
C GLU A 127 -2.91 -29.91 12.30
N GLY A 128 -2.27 -28.76 12.36
CA GLY A 128 -0.97 -28.55 12.98
C GLY A 128 -1.05 -27.40 13.97
N SER A 129 -2.18 -27.25 14.67
CA SER A 129 -2.26 -26.36 15.81
C SER A 129 -1.97 -27.16 17.07
N GLU A 130 -0.80 -26.89 17.62
CA GLU A 130 -0.23 -27.32 18.90
C GLU A 130 -1.17 -27.09 20.10
N LYS A 131 -2.32 -27.78 20.14
CA LYS A 131 -3.29 -27.68 21.24
C LYS A 131 -3.27 -28.90 22.16
N GLU A 132 -2.62 -29.99 21.79
CA GLU A 132 -2.50 -31.19 22.65
C GLU A 132 -1.27 -31.16 23.58
N ALA A 133 -0.31 -30.26 23.36
CA ALA A 133 0.92 -30.18 24.17
C ALA A 133 0.76 -29.43 25.51
N GLN A 134 -0.40 -28.83 25.79
CA GLN A 134 -0.62 -28.06 27.02
C GLN A 134 -1.32 -28.86 28.13
N VAL A 135 -2.06 -29.94 27.82
CA VAL A 135 -2.83 -30.67 28.84
C VAL A 135 -2.02 -31.79 29.52
N LYS A 136 -0.97 -32.33 28.90
CA LYS A 136 -0.12 -33.37 29.51
C LYS A 136 1.03 -32.84 30.39
N LYS A 137 1.19 -31.53 30.50
CA LYS A 137 2.33 -30.90 31.21
C LYS A 137 2.03 -30.56 32.68
N GLU A 138 0.80 -30.78 33.14
CA GLU A 138 0.36 -30.43 34.50
C GLU A 138 0.42 -31.64 35.46
N GLU A 139 0.21 -32.88 34.99
CA GLU A 139 0.17 -34.06 35.87
C GLU A 139 1.55 -34.67 36.18
N GLU A 140 2.58 -34.47 35.35
CA GLU A 140 3.92 -35.05 35.60
C GLU A 140 4.84 -34.17 36.47
N LYS A 141 4.40 -32.96 36.84
CA LYS A 141 5.25 -31.99 37.57
C LYS A 141 5.33 -32.19 39.08
N GLU A 142 4.44 -32.98 39.69
CA GLU A 142 4.41 -33.11 41.16
C GLU A 142 5.36 -34.18 41.74
N VAL A 143 6.02 -35.02 40.93
CA VAL A 143 6.71 -36.22 41.46
C VAL A 143 8.25 -36.19 41.39
N VAL A 144 8.91 -35.15 40.87
CA VAL A 144 10.37 -35.19 40.62
C VAL A 144 11.17 -34.06 41.30
N GLU A 145 10.68 -33.49 42.40
CA GLU A 145 11.36 -32.39 43.12
C GLU A 145 12.57 -32.77 44.00
N GLU A 146 12.97 -34.06 44.12
CA GLU A 146 14.01 -34.47 45.10
C GLU A 146 15.31 -35.09 44.53
N ALA A 147 15.69 -34.80 43.28
CA ALA A 147 17.01 -35.19 42.78
C ALA A 147 17.69 -34.02 42.06
N PHE A 148 18.78 -33.53 42.66
CA PHE A 148 19.76 -32.57 42.12
C PHE A 148 19.74 -32.49 40.57
N GLY A 149 18.90 -31.60 40.03
CA GLY A 149 18.50 -31.67 38.63
C GLY A 149 18.03 -30.32 38.12
N MET A 150 18.77 -29.78 37.15
CA MET A 150 18.44 -28.68 36.22
C MET A 150 18.04 -27.30 36.79
N GLY A 151 17.47 -27.19 37.99
CA GLY A 151 17.10 -25.93 38.63
C GLY A 151 18.31 -25.10 39.07
N ASP A 152 19.38 -25.76 39.52
CA ASP A 152 20.64 -25.11 39.93
C ASP A 152 21.37 -24.49 38.72
N TYR A 153 21.26 -25.13 37.55
CA TYR A 153 21.83 -24.61 36.29
C TYR A 153 21.06 -23.41 35.74
N LEU A 154 19.74 -23.35 35.93
CA LEU A 154 18.94 -22.18 35.52
C LEU A 154 19.09 -21.01 36.51
N SER A 155 19.20 -21.29 37.81
CA SER A 155 19.50 -20.27 38.83
C SER A 155 20.83 -19.56 38.55
N LEU A 156 21.84 -20.31 38.11
CA LEU A 156 23.16 -19.76 37.78
C LEU A 156 23.17 -18.85 36.53
N LEU A 157 22.20 -19.01 35.62
CA LEU A 157 22.06 -18.18 34.42
C LEU A 157 21.22 -16.91 34.66
N ASP A 158 20.36 -16.89 35.68
CA ASP A 158 19.41 -15.79 35.91
C ASP A 158 20.02 -14.62 36.71
N ASP A 159 21.06 -14.88 37.51
CA ASP A 159 21.62 -13.90 38.45
C ASP A 159 22.38 -12.71 37.80
N GLY A 160 22.45 -12.62 36.46
CA GLY A 160 23.31 -11.66 35.77
C GLY A 160 22.67 -10.78 34.69
N GLU A 161 21.46 -11.06 34.19
CA GLU A 161 20.94 -10.37 32.99
C GLU A 161 20.04 -9.16 33.30
N GLN A 162 20.65 -8.01 33.59
CA GLN A 162 19.92 -6.74 33.50
C GLN A 162 19.78 -6.31 32.03
N GLN A 163 18.58 -6.43 31.48
CA GLN A 163 18.24 -5.90 30.16
C GLN A 163 18.33 -4.35 30.18
N ILE A 164 19.43 -3.80 29.67
CA ILE A 164 19.62 -2.35 29.54
C ILE A 164 18.67 -1.83 28.44
N LYS A 165 17.46 -1.39 28.84
CA LYS A 165 16.41 -0.85 27.94
C LYS A 165 16.63 0.61 27.51
N SER A 166 17.74 1.25 27.88
CA SER A 166 17.99 2.65 27.57
C SER A 166 19.42 2.94 27.12
N GLY A 167 19.71 2.64 25.86
CA GLY A 167 20.86 3.18 25.14
C GLY A 167 20.41 3.79 23.82
N LYS A 168 20.75 5.05 23.54
CA LYS A 168 20.58 5.65 22.20
C LYS A 168 21.47 4.89 21.22
N LEU A 169 20.89 3.92 20.52
CA LEU A 169 21.52 3.26 19.39
C LEU A 169 21.87 4.34 18.34
N ALA A 170 23.16 4.51 18.09
CA ALA A 170 23.67 5.47 17.14
C ALA A 170 23.25 5.07 15.71
N ASN A 171 22.15 5.63 15.23
CA ASN A 171 21.79 5.51 13.82
C ASN A 171 22.82 6.29 12.98
N LYS A 172 23.57 5.55 12.17
CA LYS A 172 24.54 6.10 11.22
C LYS A 172 23.81 7.01 10.23
N LYS A 173 24.05 8.32 10.31
CA LYS A 173 23.55 9.28 9.32
C LYS A 173 24.17 8.96 7.96
N LYS A 174 23.32 8.74 6.96
CA LYS A 174 23.74 8.68 5.55
C LYS A 174 23.99 10.11 5.07
N ASP A 175 25.22 10.42 4.68
CA ASP A 175 25.53 11.64 3.94
C ASP A 175 24.87 11.55 2.56
N LYS A 176 24.00 12.52 2.27
CA LYS A 176 23.51 12.74 0.91
C LYS A 176 24.62 13.47 0.14
N LYS A 177 25.17 12.79 -0.86
CA LYS A 177 25.94 13.40 -1.94
C LYS A 177 25.00 13.88 -3.04
#